data_AF-D8FDH5-F1
#
_entry.id   AF-D8FDH5-F1
#
_cell.length_a   1.000
_cell.length_b   1.000
_cell.length_c   1.000
_cell.angle_alpha   90.00
_cell.angle_beta   90.00
_cell.angle_gamma   90.00
#
_symmetry.space_group_name_H-M   'P 1'
#
loop_
_entity.id
_entity.type
_entity.pdbx_description
1 polymer ?
#
loop_
_entity_poly.entity_id
_entity_poly.type
_entity_poly.pdbx_seq_one_letter_code
_entity_poly.pdbx_strand_id
1 'polypeptide(L)'
;MNAGMKALLIENLKKLKLSTMLRELEDVIRQANQESLSYEEFLLNLSEAEVQTRQENGRKRRLQEAKFPILKPMETFDFDAAPGLDVRLMKELANCDYVKKSRNIIWLIRRFPVL
;
A
#
# COMPACT_ATOMS: atom_id res chain seq x y z
N MET A 1 -4.48 -26.84 18.37
CA MET A 1 -5.87 -26.38 18.21
C MET A 1 -6.74 -27.57 17.84
N ASN A 2 -7.86 -27.84 18.53
CA ASN A 2 -8.76 -28.92 18.14
C ASN A 2 -9.50 -28.56 16.84
N ALA A 3 -10.01 -29.56 16.11
CA ALA A 3 -10.62 -29.35 14.80
C ALA A 3 -11.86 -28.42 14.83
N GLY A 4 -12.65 -28.48 15.91
CA GLY A 4 -13.84 -27.63 16.08
C GLY A 4 -13.50 -26.14 16.25
N MET A 5 -12.48 -25.83 17.06
CA MET A 5 -11.99 -24.45 17.24
C MET A 5 -11.43 -23.88 15.93
N LYS A 6 -10.72 -24.70 15.15
CA LYS A 6 -10.22 -24.30 13.82
C LYS A 6 -11.36 -23.93 12.89
N ALA A 7 -12.42 -24.74 12.85
CA ALA A 7 -13.58 -24.47 12.01
C ALA A 7 -14.28 -23.15 12.38
N LEU A 8 -14.50 -22.93 13.68
CA LEU A 8 -15.11 -21.69 14.18
C LEU A 8 -14.26 -20.45 13.87
N LEU A 9 -12.93 -20.56 14.03
CA LEU A 9 -12.00 -19.50 13.67
C LEU A 9 -12.11 -19.15 12.18
N ILE A 10 -12.09 -20.16 11.29
CA ILE A 10 -12.24 -19.95 9.85
C ILE A 10 -13.57 -19.26 9.52
N GLU A 11 -14.67 -19.67 10.15
CA GLU A 11 -15.97 -19.04 9.95
C GLU A 11 -15.97 -17.56 10.38
N ASN A 12 -15.36 -17.26 11.53
CA ASN A 12 -15.21 -15.89 12.02
C ASN A 12 -14.37 -15.04 11.07
N LEU A 13 -13.23 -15.55 10.58
CA LEU A 13 -12.39 -14.85 9.61
C LEU A 13 -13.14 -14.54 8.31
N LYS A 14 -13.98 -15.48 7.82
CA LYS A 14 -14.86 -15.24 6.66
C LYS A 14 -15.87 -14.13 6.95
N LYS A 15 -16.57 -14.17 8.09
CA LYS A 15 -17.56 -13.14 8.49
C LYS A 15 -16.94 -11.75 8.60
N LEU A 16 -15.71 -11.67 9.12
CA LEU A 16 -14.95 -10.43 9.25
C LEU A 16 -14.25 -10.00 7.94
N LYS A 17 -14.38 -10.78 6.87
CA LYS A 17 -13.76 -10.55 5.56
C LYS A 17 -12.22 -10.47 5.63
N LEU A 18 -11.60 -11.24 6.52
CA LEU A 18 -10.14 -11.30 6.73
C LEU A 18 -9.54 -12.35 5.79
N SER A 19 -9.58 -12.06 4.48
CA SER A 19 -9.26 -13.05 3.43
C SER A 19 -7.78 -13.42 3.38
N THR A 20 -6.89 -12.47 3.70
CA THR A 20 -5.45 -12.73 3.75
C THR A 20 -5.11 -13.57 4.97
N MET A 21 -5.65 -13.21 6.14
CA MET A 21 -5.48 -14.05 7.33
C MET A 21 -5.95 -15.48 7.09
N LEU A 22 -7.10 -15.66 6.45
CA LEU A 22 -7.64 -17.00 6.16
C LEU A 22 -6.69 -17.81 5.28
N ARG A 23 -6.10 -17.18 4.27
CA ARG A 23 -5.16 -17.82 3.35
C ARG A 23 -3.85 -18.19 4.04
N GLU A 24 -3.34 -17.31 4.91
CA GLU A 24 -2.01 -17.45 5.51
C GLU A 24 -2.02 -18.14 6.88
N LEU A 25 -3.20 -18.38 7.46
CA LEU A 25 -3.38 -18.97 8.78
C LEU A 25 -2.60 -20.27 8.97
N GLU A 26 -2.61 -21.19 8.00
CA GLU A 26 -1.93 -22.47 8.14
C GLU A 26 -0.41 -22.33 8.14
N ASP A 27 0.13 -21.43 7.31
CA ASP A 27 1.56 -21.20 7.20
C ASP A 27 2.09 -20.51 8.45
N VAL A 28 1.39 -19.49 8.95
CA VAL A 28 1.78 -18.79 10.18
C VAL A 28 1.66 -19.69 11.40
N ILE A 29 0.66 -20.60 11.47
CA ILE A 29 0.60 -21.61 12.54
C ILE A 29 1.81 -22.54 12.49
N ARG A 30 2.24 -22.97 11.30
CA ARG A 30 3.44 -23.83 11.16
C ARG A 30 4.69 -23.09 11.61
N GLN A 31 4.87 -21.83 11.20
CA GLN A 31 5.98 -20.98 11.62
C GLN A 31 5.99 -20.76 13.13
N ALA A 32 4.85 -20.40 13.73
CA ALA A 32 4.75 -20.19 15.18
C ALA A 32 5.14 -21.44 15.99
N ASN A 33 4.80 -22.63 15.50
CA ASN A 33 5.23 -23.88 16.14
C ASN A 33 6.74 -24.16 16.00
N GLN A 34 7.37 -23.69 14.92
CA GLN A 34 8.81 -23.88 14.68
C GLN A 34 9.65 -22.84 15.41
N GLU A 35 9.22 -21.58 15.39
CA GLU A 35 9.96 -20.42 15.89
C GLU A 35 9.61 -20.07 17.35
N SER A 36 8.66 -20.78 17.96
CA SER A 36 8.17 -20.51 19.33
C SER A 36 7.71 -19.07 19.53
N LEU A 37 7.01 -18.51 18.52
CA LEU A 37 6.47 -17.15 18.57
C LEU A 37 5.53 -16.99 19.77
N SER A 38 5.60 -15.82 20.41
CA SER A 38 4.59 -15.42 21.39
C SER A 38 3.22 -15.27 20.74
N TYR A 39 2.15 -15.38 21.54
CA TYR A 39 0.79 -15.19 21.04
C TYR A 39 0.55 -13.80 20.45
N GLU A 40 1.24 -12.78 20.99
CA GLU A 40 1.16 -11.40 20.51
C GLU A 40 1.82 -11.25 19.13
N GLU A 41 3.02 -11.82 18.94
CA GLU A 41 3.73 -11.81 17.65
C GLU A 41 2.95 -12.58 16.58
N PHE A 42 2.39 -13.75 16.93
CA PHE A 42 1.55 -14.52 16.02
C PHE A 42 0.36 -13.69 15.50
N LEU A 43 -0.36 -13.03 16.41
CA LEU A 43 -1.53 -12.25 16.04
C LEU A 43 -1.14 -10.97 15.27
N LEU A 44 -0.04 -10.32 15.67
CA LEU A 44 0.49 -9.15 14.99
C LEU A 44 0.83 -9.49 13.55
N ASN A 45 1.60 -10.55 13.30
CA ASN A 45 2.03 -10.96 11.96
C ASN A 45 0.84 -11.23 11.03
N LEU A 46 -0.16 -11.98 11.49
CA LEU A 46 -1.39 -12.23 10.71
C LEU A 46 -2.16 -10.94 10.42
N SER A 47 -2.26 -10.05 11.41
CA SER A 47 -3.00 -8.80 11.27
C SER A 47 -2.32 -7.80 10.36
N GLU A 48 -0.99 -7.74 10.41
CA GLU A 48 -0.19 -6.88 9.55
C GLU A 48 -0.29 -7.33 8.09
N ALA A 49 -0.18 -8.63 7.80
CA ALA A 49 -0.35 -9.16 6.44
C ALA A 49 -1.72 -8.78 5.82
N GLU A 50 -2.79 -8.88 6.60
CA GLU A 50 -4.13 -8.46 6.19
C GLU A 50 -4.21 -6.95 5.94
N VAL A 51 -3.71 -6.14 6.86
CA VAL A 51 -3.71 -4.67 6.73
C VAL A 51 -2.93 -4.25 5.48
N GLN A 52 -1.73 -4.79 5.27
CA GLN A 52 -0.88 -4.49 4.12
C GLN A 52 -1.56 -4.88 2.80
N THR A 53 -2.15 -6.08 2.74
CA THR A 53 -2.87 -6.53 1.53
C THR A 53 -4.06 -5.63 1.21
N ARG A 54 -4.83 -5.21 2.22
CA ARG A 54 -5.96 -4.29 2.04
C ARG A 54 -5.50 -2.91 1.56
N GLN A 55 -4.42 -2.37 2.13
CA GLN A 55 -3.84 -1.11 1.69
C GLN A 55 -3.39 -1.18 0.22
N GLU A 56 -2.68 -2.25 -0.15
CA GLU A 56 -2.18 -2.43 -1.52
C GLU A 56 -3.32 -2.62 -2.53
N ASN A 57 -4.33 -3.42 -2.19
CA ASN A 57 -5.52 -3.58 -3.05
C ASN A 57 -6.27 -2.26 -3.20
N GLY A 58 -6.42 -1.49 -2.12
CA GLY A 58 -7.02 -0.15 -2.17
C GLY A 58 -6.20 0.84 -2.99
N ARG A 59 -4.87 0.73 -2.99
CA ARG A 59 -3.97 1.52 -3.84
C ARG A 59 -4.14 1.15 -5.32
N LYS A 60 -4.07 -0.15 -5.64
CA LYS A 60 -4.26 -0.66 -7.02
C LYS A 60 -5.61 -0.27 -7.59
N ARG A 61 -6.69 -0.42 -6.80
CA ARG A 61 -8.04 -0.03 -7.23
C ARG A 61 -8.12 1.46 -7.56
N ARG A 62 -7.62 2.34 -6.68
CA ARG A 62 -7.61 3.79 -6.92
C ARG A 62 -6.81 4.18 -8.17
N LEU A 63 -5.68 3.51 -8.42
CA LEU A 63 -4.91 3.72 -9.65
C LEU A 63 -5.67 3.31 -10.91
N GLN A 64 -6.38 2.18 -10.87
CA GLN A 64 -7.22 1.73 -11.99
C GLN A 64 -8.41 2.67 -12.23
N GLU A 65 -9.08 3.11 -11.16
CA GLU A 65 -10.23 4.02 -11.21
C GLU A 65 -9.85 5.43 -11.71
N ALA A 66 -8.62 5.88 -11.49
CA ALA A 66 -8.13 7.17 -11.97
C ALA A 66 -8.00 7.25 -13.50
N LYS A 67 -7.97 6.11 -14.22
CA LYS A 67 -7.94 6.02 -15.68
C LYS A 67 -6.89 6.93 -16.34
N PHE A 68 -5.68 6.97 -15.76
CA PHE A 68 -4.58 7.76 -16.35
C PHE A 68 -4.25 7.23 -17.76
N PRO A 69 -4.20 8.10 -18.79
CA PRO A 69 -3.86 7.68 -20.15
C PRO A 69 -2.45 7.08 -20.27
N ILE A 70 -1.50 7.62 -19.47
CA ILE A 70 -0.13 7.13 -19.37
C ILE A 70 0.29 7.24 -17.90
N LEU A 71 0.80 6.14 -17.35
CA LEU A 71 1.43 6.14 -16.03
C LEU A 71 2.85 6.70 -16.17
N LYS A 72 3.08 7.92 -15.68
CA LYS A 72 4.40 8.53 -15.55
C LYS A 72 4.68 8.80 -14.07
N PRO A 73 5.22 7.81 -13.31
CA PRO A 73 5.63 8.04 -11.93
C PRO A 73 6.80 9.04 -11.89
N MET A 74 6.96 9.73 -10.77
CA MET A 74 8.05 10.71 -10.60
C MET A 74 9.45 10.10 -10.76
N GLU A 75 9.60 8.80 -10.48
CA GLU A 75 10.84 8.03 -10.67
C GLU A 75 11.31 8.02 -12.14
N THR A 76 10.39 8.19 -13.09
CA THR A 76 10.68 8.23 -14.53
C THR A 76 10.91 9.65 -15.06
N PHE A 77 10.85 10.66 -14.19
CA PHE A 77 11.04 12.05 -14.59
C PHE A 77 12.53 12.35 -14.78
N ASP A 78 12.89 12.72 -16.01
CA ASP A 78 14.23 13.20 -16.34
C ASP A 78 14.38 14.67 -15.91
N PHE A 79 15.09 14.88 -14.79
CA PHE A 79 15.35 16.23 -14.27
C PHE A 79 16.38 16.99 -15.10
N ASP A 80 17.26 16.30 -15.83
CA ASP A 80 18.27 16.93 -16.69
C ASP A 80 17.61 17.58 -17.92
N ALA A 81 16.50 17.01 -18.38
CA ALA A 81 15.65 17.59 -19.43
C ALA A 81 14.90 18.87 -18.98
N ALA A 82 14.93 19.22 -17.69
CA ALA A 82 14.25 20.39 -17.12
C ALA A 82 15.21 21.32 -16.34
N PRO A 83 16.15 22.00 -17.02
CA PRO A 83 17.28 22.73 -16.40
C PRO A 83 16.93 23.97 -15.53
N GLY A 84 15.65 24.24 -15.27
CA GLY A 84 15.18 25.28 -14.34
C GLY A 84 14.37 24.75 -13.17
N LEU A 85 14.24 23.42 -13.04
CA LEU A 85 13.42 22.79 -12.02
C LEU A 85 14.24 22.54 -10.75
N ASP A 86 13.77 23.07 -9.61
CA ASP A 86 14.39 22.76 -8.32
C ASP A 86 14.05 21.33 -7.88
N VAL A 87 15.02 20.42 -8.05
CA VAL A 87 14.89 19.01 -7.68
C VAL A 87 14.60 18.82 -6.19
N ARG A 88 15.10 19.70 -5.31
CA ARG A 88 14.85 19.60 -3.87
C ARG A 88 13.39 19.91 -3.57
N LEU A 89 12.86 20.99 -4.15
CA LEU A 89 11.45 21.34 -4.04
C LEU A 89 10.57 20.21 -4.59
N MET A 90 10.90 19.65 -5.76
CA MET A 90 10.15 18.54 -6.35
C MET A 90 10.06 17.32 -5.44
N LYS A 91 11.17 16.95 -4.80
CA LYS A 91 11.20 15.86 -3.81
C LYS A 91 10.38 16.18 -2.56
N GLU A 92 10.40 17.42 -2.09
CA GLU A 92 9.54 17.85 -0.97
C GLU A 92 8.06 17.74 -1.35
N LEU A 93 7.69 18.20 -2.56
CA LEU A 93 6.32 18.11 -3.06
C LEU A 93 5.87 16.66 -3.27
N ALA A 94 6.76 15.76 -3.68
CA ALA A 94 6.43 14.34 -3.85
C ALA A 94 5.92 13.70 -2.54
N ASN A 95 6.34 14.19 -1.37
CA ASN A 95 5.87 13.71 -0.07
C ASN A 95 4.41 14.10 0.25
N CYS A 96 3.80 14.98 -0.56
CA CYS A 96 2.40 15.41 -0.42
C CYS A 96 2.05 16.07 0.93
N ASP A 97 3.04 16.54 1.70
CA ASP A 97 2.81 17.16 3.01
C ASP A 97 2.00 18.47 2.95
N TYR A 98 1.98 19.12 1.79
CA TYR A 98 1.12 20.27 1.53
C TYR A 98 -0.37 19.94 1.66
N VAL A 99 -0.78 18.69 1.41
CA VAL A 99 -2.17 18.23 1.60
C VAL A 99 -2.55 18.27 3.07
N LYS A 100 -1.69 17.74 3.95
CA LYS A 100 -1.89 17.75 5.41
C LYS A 100 -1.92 19.17 5.97
N LYS A 101 -1.14 20.07 5.38
CA LYS A 101 -1.03 21.48 5.77
C LYS A 101 -2.08 22.38 5.10
N SER A 102 -3.02 21.82 4.34
CA SER A 102 -4.01 22.57 3.55
C SER A 102 -3.41 23.70 2.69
N ARG A 103 -2.21 23.46 2.13
CA ARG A 103 -1.52 24.40 1.25
C ARG A 103 -1.82 24.08 -0.21
N ASN A 104 -2.22 25.11 -0.95
CA ASN A 104 -2.49 24.99 -2.37
C ASN A 104 -1.20 25.01 -3.19
N ILE A 105 -1.12 24.15 -4.20
CA ILE A 105 0.00 24.09 -5.14
C ILE A 105 -0.57 24.18 -6.55
N ILE A 106 0.03 25.03 -7.37
CA ILE A 106 -0.33 25.22 -8.77
C ILE A 106 0.84 24.74 -9.62
N TRP A 107 0.59 23.75 -10.46
CA TRP A 107 1.52 23.29 -11.48
C TRP A 107 1.20 23.98 -12.80
N LEU A 108 2.12 24.80 -13.30
CA LEU A 108 1.98 25.47 -14.59
C LEU A 108 2.89 24.78 -15.61
N ILE A 109 2.29 24.08 -16.57
CA ILE A 109 3.03 23.51 -17.70
C ILE A 109 2.82 24.42 -18.90
N ARG A 110 3.86 25.12 -19.34
CA ARG A 110 3.82 25.86 -20.59
C ARG A 110 3.96 24.87 -21.74
N ARG A 111 2.90 24.71 -22.54
CA ARG A 111 2.95 23.92 -23.76
C ARG A 111 3.88 24.65 -24.74
N PHE A 112 5.10 24.16 -24.92
CA PHE A 112 5.97 24.67 -25.98
C PHE A 112 5.35 24.28 -27.33
N PRO A 113 5.20 25.22 -28.28
CA PRO A 113 4.74 24.87 -29.61
C PRO A 113 5.78 23.94 -30.24
N VAL A 114 5.31 22.80 -30.73
CA VAL A 114 6.11 21.93 -31.60
C VAL A 114 6.30 22.70 -32.90
N LEU A 115 7.54 23.09 -33.20
CA LEU A 115 7.94 23.60 -34.52
C LEU A 115 8.04 22.45 -35.53
#